data_AF-A0A436C8X2-F1
#
_entry.id   AF-A0A436C8X2-F1
#
_cell.length_a   1.000
_cell.length_b   1.000
_cell.length_c   1.000
_cell.angle_alpha   90.00
_cell.angle_beta   90.00
_cell.angle_gamma   90.00
#
_symmetry.space_group_name_H-M   'P 1'
#
loop_
_entity.id
_entity.type
_entity.pdbx_description
1 polymer ?
#
loop_
_entity_poly.entity_id
_entity_poly.type
_entity_poly.pdbx_seq_one_letter_code
_entity_poly.pdbx_strand_id
1 'polypeptide(L)'
;MIDDSIRPQLGIIGGLGPLASADFYFKLTRMTQAFRDNEHVPAVILSVPQLPDRTEAILAGHDGPLAPLKAAVATLNALGVACVAMPCNTAHHWYDQLAANSRAEIIHIGDAVVAETRRSLERGRVAV
;
A
#
# COMPACT_ATOMS: atom_id res chain seq x y z
N MET A 1 -21.73 7.32 4.54
CA MET A 1 -21.59 5.86 4.80
C MET A 1 -21.52 5.20 3.44
N ILE A 2 -20.51 4.37 3.16
CA ILE A 2 -20.44 3.63 1.90
C ILE A 2 -21.45 2.48 1.94
N ASP A 3 -22.09 2.19 0.81
CA ASP A 3 -23.00 1.05 0.69
C ASP A 3 -22.22 -0.26 0.82
N ASP A 4 -22.76 -1.22 1.57
CA ASP A 4 -22.07 -2.49 1.85
C ASP A 4 -21.81 -3.33 0.59
N SER A 5 -22.61 -3.17 -0.47
CA SER A 5 -22.42 -3.88 -1.74
C SER A 5 -21.17 -3.44 -2.52
N ILE A 6 -20.61 -2.26 -2.20
CA ILE A 6 -19.41 -1.72 -2.85
C ILE A 6 -18.30 -1.40 -1.85
N ARG A 7 -18.38 -1.94 -0.63
CA ARG A 7 -17.40 -1.69 0.42
C ARG A 7 -16.05 -2.34 0.07
N PRO A 8 -14.97 -1.59 -0.14
CA PRO A 8 -13.65 -2.16 -0.41
C PRO A 8 -13.08 -2.81 0.85
N GLN A 9 -12.35 -3.91 0.68
CA GLN A 9 -11.62 -4.57 1.76
C GLN A 9 -10.14 -4.14 1.78
N LEU A 10 -9.56 -3.90 0.61
CA LEU A 10 -8.17 -3.45 0.45
C LEU A 10 -8.13 -1.99 0.00
N GLY A 11 -7.41 -1.16 0.73
CA GLY A 11 -7.03 0.19 0.32
C GLY A 11 -5.61 0.23 -0.24
N ILE A 12 -5.40 0.89 -1.36
CA ILE A 12 -4.07 1.05 -1.97
C ILE A 12 -3.72 2.54 -2.00
N ILE A 13 -2.70 2.95 -1.25
CA ILE A 13 -2.12 4.30 -1.37
C ILE A 13 -1.13 4.26 -2.55
N GLY A 14 -1.63 4.62 -3.73
CA GLY A 14 -0.91 4.57 -5.00
C GLY A 14 -0.49 5.93 -5.52
N GLY A 15 -0.07 5.97 -6.78
CA GLY A 15 0.48 7.17 -7.42
C GLY A 15 1.95 7.43 -7.08
N LEU A 16 2.63 6.48 -6.41
CA LEU A 16 3.97 6.66 -5.84
C LEU A 16 5.08 5.79 -6.51
N GLY A 17 5.14 5.55 -7.81
CA GLY A 17 4.46 6.22 -8.93
C GLY A 17 3.22 5.49 -9.49
N PRO A 18 2.50 6.10 -10.46
CA PRO A 18 1.28 5.52 -11.03
C PRO A 18 1.48 4.13 -11.65
N LEU A 19 2.58 3.91 -12.37
CA LEU A 19 2.83 2.62 -13.04
C LEU A 19 3.08 1.50 -12.03
N ALA A 20 3.76 1.78 -10.92
CA ALA A 20 3.93 0.80 -9.84
C ALA A 20 2.59 0.41 -9.19
N SER A 21 1.65 1.36 -9.12
CA SER A 21 0.31 1.09 -8.60
C SER A 21 -0.52 0.24 -9.56
N ALA A 22 -0.41 0.51 -10.87
CA ALA A 22 -1.04 -0.32 -11.91
C ALA A 22 -0.46 -1.74 -11.93
N ASP A 23 0.87 -1.87 -11.84
CA ASP A 23 1.56 -3.17 -11.76
C ASP A 23 1.18 -3.95 -10.49
N PHE A 24 1.09 -3.27 -9.35
CA PHE A 24 0.60 -3.89 -8.10
C PHE A 24 -0.82 -4.44 -8.27
N TYR A 25 -1.73 -3.64 -8.83
CA TYR A 25 -3.11 -4.09 -9.05
C TYR A 25 -3.18 -5.24 -10.06
N PHE A 26 -2.40 -5.18 -11.14
CA PHE A 26 -2.27 -6.27 -12.10
C PHE A 26 -1.78 -7.57 -11.44
N LYS A 27 -0.75 -7.49 -10.59
CA LYS A 27 -0.23 -8.65 -9.86
C LYS A 27 -1.25 -9.18 -8.86
N LEU A 28 -1.94 -8.30 -8.12
CA LEU A 28 -3.01 -8.67 -7.20
C LEU A 28 -4.10 -9.46 -7.92
N THR A 29 -4.62 -8.95 -9.04
CA THR A 29 -5.66 -9.64 -9.80
C THR A 29 -5.15 -10.97 -10.33
N ARG A 30 -3.94 -11.02 -10.91
CA ARG A 30 -3.35 -12.22 -11.49
C ARG A 30 -2.97 -13.29 -10.46
N MET A 31 -2.71 -12.91 -9.21
CA MET A 31 -2.35 -13.81 -8.11
C MET A 31 -3.54 -14.22 -7.24
N THR A 32 -4.70 -13.55 -7.37
CA THR A 32 -5.92 -13.95 -6.67
C THR A 32 -6.45 -15.24 -7.30
N GLN A 33 -6.65 -16.28 -6.49
CA GLN A 33 -7.28 -17.53 -6.93
C GLN A 33 -8.79 -17.31 -7.11
N ALA A 34 -9.17 -16.76 -8.25
CA ALA A 34 -10.55 -16.48 -8.64
C ALA A 34 -10.90 -17.20 -9.94
N PHE A 35 -12.09 -17.80 -9.99
CA PHE A 35 -12.67 -18.39 -11.20
C PHE A 35 -13.62 -17.41 -11.90
N ARG A 36 -14.10 -16.39 -11.19
CA ARG A 36 -15.04 -15.37 -11.68
C ARG A 36 -14.66 -13.98 -11.17
N ASP A 37 -15.09 -12.95 -11.90
CA ASP A 37 -14.76 -11.55 -11.60
C ASP A 37 -15.14 -11.13 -10.16
N ASN A 38 -16.28 -11.61 -9.65
CA ASN A 38 -16.78 -11.26 -8.31
C ASN A 38 -16.08 -12.01 -7.15
N GLU A 39 -15.11 -12.88 -7.44
CA GLU A 39 -14.27 -13.55 -6.45
C GLU A 39 -12.94 -12.81 -6.22
N HIS A 40 -12.66 -11.77 -7.01
CA HIS A 40 -11.47 -10.94 -6.80
C HIS A 40 -11.60 -10.08 -5.54
N VAL A 41 -10.45 -9.70 -4.97
CA VAL A 41 -10.35 -8.84 -3.79
C VAL A 41 -11.00 -7.47 -4.07
N PRO A 42 -12.05 -7.06 -3.31
CA PRO A 42 -12.61 -5.73 -3.43
C PRO A 42 -11.58 -4.68 -2.99
N ALA A 43 -11.13 -3.84 -3.92
CA ALA A 43 -10.05 -2.89 -3.67
C ALA A 43 -10.40 -1.48 -4.13
N VAL A 44 -9.84 -0.49 -3.44
CA VAL A 44 -9.86 0.93 -3.84
C VAL A 44 -8.42 1.44 -3.98
N ILE A 45 -8.14 2.17 -5.05
CA ILE A 45 -6.81 2.74 -5.30
C ILE A 45 -6.91 4.26 -5.24
N LEU A 46 -6.21 4.87 -4.29
CA LEU A 46 -5.95 6.30 -4.27
C LEU A 46 -4.70 6.57 -5.11
N SER A 47 -4.86 6.81 -6.41
CA SER A 47 -3.74 7.09 -7.32
C SER A 47 -3.51 8.60 -7.46
N VAL A 48 -2.66 9.15 -6.59
CA VAL A 48 -2.42 10.60 -6.51
C VAL A 48 -0.93 10.90 -6.73
N PRO A 49 -0.48 11.09 -7.99
CA PRO A 49 0.93 11.36 -8.28
C PRO A 49 1.43 12.74 -7.82
N GLN A 50 0.54 13.63 -7.39
CA GLN A 50 0.88 14.95 -6.85
C GLN A 50 1.44 14.89 -5.42
N LEU A 51 1.45 13.72 -4.76
CA LEU A 51 2.13 13.59 -3.48
C LEU A 51 3.62 13.98 -3.64
N PRO A 52 4.19 14.76 -2.70
CA PRO A 52 5.59 15.16 -2.75
C PRO A 52 6.53 13.96 -2.91
N ASP A 53 7.70 14.20 -3.52
CA ASP A 53 8.68 13.15 -3.71
C ASP A 53 9.23 12.67 -2.36
N ARG A 54 9.28 11.34 -2.19
CA ARG A 54 9.68 10.73 -0.92
C ARG A 54 11.19 10.72 -0.75
N THR A 55 11.92 10.46 -1.83
CA THR A 55 13.39 10.38 -1.79
C THR A 55 13.98 11.74 -1.52
N GLU A 56 13.51 12.77 -2.22
CA GLU A 56 13.91 14.15 -2.02
C GLU A 56 13.69 14.58 -0.58
N ALA A 57 12.48 14.38 -0.04
CA ALA A 57 12.15 14.75 1.33
C ALA A 57 13.03 14.06 2.38
N ILE A 58 13.31 12.77 2.21
CA ILE A 58 14.21 12.01 3.10
C ILE A 58 15.64 12.57 3.03
N LEU A 59 16.15 12.85 1.83
CA LEU A 59 17.51 13.36 1.62
C LEU A 59 17.67 14.80 2.11
N ALA A 60 16.63 15.62 1.97
CA ALA A 60 16.57 16.99 2.44
C ALA A 60 16.19 17.12 3.93
N GLY A 61 15.82 16.00 4.58
CA GLY A 61 15.53 15.94 6.01
C GLY A 61 14.22 16.60 6.42
N HIS A 62 13.17 16.52 5.59
CA HIS A 62 11.85 17.04 5.92
C HIS A 62 10.71 16.04 5.65
N ASP A 63 9.57 16.25 6.31
CA ASP A 63 8.40 15.35 6.28
C ASP A 63 7.30 15.81 5.32
N GLY A 64 7.67 16.46 4.22
CA GLY A 64 6.71 17.01 3.24
C GLY A 64 5.64 16.00 2.77
N PRO A 65 6.01 14.73 2.49
CA PRO A 65 5.05 13.68 2.11
C PRO A 65 4.13 13.20 3.25
N LEU A 66 4.47 13.43 4.52
CA LEU A 66 3.76 12.80 5.65
C LEU A 66 2.30 13.25 5.76
N ALA A 67 2.04 14.54 5.65
CA ALA A 67 0.68 15.08 5.75
C ALA A 67 -0.27 14.53 4.67
N PRO A 68 0.06 14.55 3.37
CA PRO A 68 -0.80 13.95 2.35
C PRO A 68 -0.90 12.42 2.46
N LEU A 69 0.16 11.72 2.90
CA LEU A 69 0.08 10.27 3.17
C LEU A 69 -0.91 9.97 4.31
N LYS A 70 -0.90 10.75 5.40
CA LYS A 70 -1.91 10.64 6.48
C LYS A 70 -3.32 10.93 5.99
N ALA A 71 -3.48 11.91 5.09
CA ALA A 71 -4.79 12.19 4.47
C ALA A 71 -5.29 11.00 3.63
N ALA A 72 -4.39 10.30 2.92
CA ALA A 72 -4.74 9.07 2.21
C ALA A 72 -5.17 7.95 3.18
N VAL A 73 -4.45 7.74 4.27
CA VAL A 73 -4.84 6.79 5.34
C VAL A 73 -6.21 7.15 5.92
N ALA A 74 -6.44 8.43 6.25
CA ALA A 74 -7.73 8.89 6.77
C ALA A 74 -8.89 8.66 5.79
N THR A 75 -8.63 8.86 4.49
CA THR A 75 -9.60 8.56 3.42
C THR A 75 -9.93 7.07 3.39
N LEU A 76 -8.93 6.19 3.46
CA LEU A 76 -9.14 4.75 3.49
C LEU A 76 -9.86 4.29 4.77
N ASN A 77 -9.54 4.89 5.92
CA ASN A 77 -10.28 4.66 7.17
C ASN A 77 -11.77 5.00 7.02
N ALA A 78 -12.11 6.08 6.32
CA ALA A 78 -13.49 6.49 6.08
C ALA A 78 -14.22 5.54 5.12
N LEU A 79 -13.49 4.87 4.22
CA LEU A 79 -14.02 3.81 3.36
C LEU A 79 -14.18 2.47 4.08
N GLY A 80 -13.62 2.34 5.29
CA GLY A 80 -13.77 1.15 6.13
C GLY A 80 -13.05 -0.07 5.57
N VAL A 81 -11.92 0.13 4.87
CA VAL A 81 -11.06 -0.98 4.42
C VAL A 81 -10.50 -1.75 5.62
N ALA A 82 -10.27 -3.04 5.45
CA ALA A 82 -9.68 -3.89 6.49
C ALA A 82 -8.15 -3.86 6.47
N CYS A 83 -7.57 -3.63 5.28
CA CYS A 83 -6.13 -3.65 5.05
C CYS A 83 -5.70 -2.52 4.10
N VAL A 84 -4.47 -2.04 4.26
CA VAL A 84 -3.84 -1.02 3.42
C VAL A 84 -2.52 -1.54 2.86
N ALA A 85 -2.31 -1.35 1.57
CA ALA A 85 -1.04 -1.58 0.88
C ALA A 85 -0.50 -0.26 0.27
N MET A 86 0.83 -0.14 0.23
CA MET A 86 1.51 0.99 -0.40
C MET A 86 2.60 0.45 -1.34
N PRO A 87 2.40 0.39 -2.67
CA PRO A 87 3.41 -0.12 -3.61
C PRO A 87 4.53 0.91 -3.85
N CYS A 88 5.23 1.30 -2.78
CA CYS A 88 6.32 2.27 -2.77
C CYS A 88 7.25 2.02 -1.58
N ASN A 89 8.52 1.65 -1.83
CA ASN A 89 9.48 1.38 -0.77
C ASN A 89 9.77 2.61 0.09
N THR A 90 10.04 3.76 -0.52
CA THR A 90 10.45 4.98 0.22
C THR A 90 9.32 5.58 1.05
N ALA A 91 8.05 5.37 0.69
CA ALA A 91 6.91 5.80 1.50
C ALA A 91 6.86 5.12 2.89
N HIS A 92 7.45 3.93 3.01
CA HIS A 92 7.54 3.22 4.29
C HIS A 92 8.50 3.85 5.29
N HIS A 93 9.28 4.86 4.89
CA HIS A 93 10.04 5.69 5.83
C HIS A 93 9.14 6.28 6.94
N TRP A 94 7.88 6.60 6.61
CA TRP A 94 6.90 7.13 7.54
C TRP A 94 5.92 6.07 8.08
N TYR A 95 6.25 4.78 7.98
CA TYR A 95 5.33 3.70 8.32
C TYR A 95 4.72 3.83 9.71
N ASP A 96 5.54 4.05 10.75
CA ASP A 96 5.05 4.11 12.14
C ASP A 96 4.03 5.23 12.33
N GLN A 97 4.30 6.41 11.75
CA GLN A 97 3.37 7.53 11.81
C GLN A 97 2.08 7.25 11.04
N LEU A 98 2.12 6.48 9.94
CA LEU A 98 0.93 6.11 9.17
C LEU A 98 0.13 5.03 9.87
N ALA A 99 0.78 3.98 10.36
CA ALA A 99 0.17 2.87 11.08
C ALA A 99 -0.53 3.36 12.36
N ALA A 100 0.09 4.27 13.11
CA ALA A 100 -0.52 4.89 14.29
C ALA A 100 -1.79 5.71 13.98
N ASN A 101 -1.99 6.13 12.72
CA ASN A 101 -3.17 6.87 12.27
C ASN A 101 -4.15 5.99 11.47
N SER A 102 -3.87 4.70 11.31
CA SER A 102 -4.70 3.76 10.56
C SER A 102 -5.58 2.93 11.49
N ARG A 103 -6.83 2.71 11.07
CA ARG A 103 -7.72 1.71 11.70
C ARG A 103 -7.55 0.33 11.10
N ALA A 104 -7.11 0.28 9.84
CA ALA A 104 -6.76 -0.92 9.11
C ALA A 104 -5.29 -1.29 9.32
N GLU A 105 -4.96 -2.56 9.16
CA GLU A 105 -3.55 -2.98 9.12
C GLU A 105 -2.87 -2.39 7.88
N ILE A 106 -1.75 -1.69 8.07
CA ILE A 106 -0.88 -1.33 6.95
C ILE A 106 0.19 -2.41 6.81
N ILE A 107 0.21 -3.09 5.67
CA ILE A 107 1.24 -4.10 5.37
C ILE A 107 2.54 -3.37 5.01
N HIS A 108 3.59 -3.58 5.80
CA HIS A 108 4.91 -3.05 5.50
C HIS A 108 5.56 -3.85 4.36
N ILE A 109 5.92 -3.19 3.25
CA ILE A 109 6.46 -3.86 2.05
C ILE A 109 7.78 -4.61 2.33
N GLY A 110 8.66 -4.03 3.14
CA GLY A 110 9.91 -4.67 3.59
C GLY A 110 9.65 -5.98 4.34
N ASP A 111 8.76 -5.97 5.33
CA ASP A 111 8.39 -7.17 6.08
C ASP A 111 7.75 -8.23 5.20
N ALA A 112 6.88 -7.83 4.26
CA ALA A 112 6.28 -8.74 3.30
C ALA A 112 7.34 -9.44 2.43
N VAL A 113 8.32 -8.69 1.93
CA VAL A 113 9.44 -9.25 1.14
C VAL A 113 10.32 -10.16 2.00
N VAL A 114 10.65 -9.78 3.23
CA VAL A 114 11.44 -10.61 4.15
C VAL A 114 10.71 -11.91 4.49
N ALA A 115 9.41 -11.84 4.76
CA ALA A 115 8.58 -13.01 5.03
C ALA A 115 8.55 -13.97 3.84
N GLU A 116 8.36 -13.44 2.63
CA GLU A 116 8.35 -14.26 1.41
C GLU A 116 9.72 -14.85 1.08
N THR A 117 10.78 -14.06 1.24
CA THR A 117 12.17 -14.53 1.07
C THR A 117 12.48 -15.71 1.98
N ARG A 118 12.06 -15.66 3.25
CA ARG A 118 12.26 -16.77 4.21
C ARG A 118 11.48 -18.02 3.84
N ARG A 119 10.36 -17.90 3.12
CA ARG A 119 9.57 -19.04 2.63
C ARG A 119 10.19 -19.65 1.38
N SER A 120 10.72 -18.80 0.49
CA SER A 120 11.23 -19.19 -0.82
C SER A 120 12.71 -19.59 -0.81
N LEU A 121 13.50 -19.19 0.20
CA LEU A 121 14.92 -19.50 0.33
C LEU A 121 15.22 -20.19 1.66
N GLU A 122 15.77 -21.41 1.60
CA GLU A 122 16.19 -22.15 2.80
C GLU A 122 17.46 -21.57 3.45
N ARG A 123 18.41 -21.09 2.63
CA ARG A 123 19.68 -20.51 3.11
C ARG A 123 20.34 -19.67 2.02
N GLY A 124 20.85 -18.49 2.36
CA GLY A 124 21.52 -17.62 1.38
C GLY A 124 21.76 -16.20 1.85
N ARG A 125 22.25 -15.36 0.93
CA ARG A 125 22.37 -13.91 1.10
C ARG A 125 21.48 -13.23 0.05
N VAL A 126 20.83 -12.14 0.44
CA VAL A 126 19.93 -11.36 -0.43
C VAL A 126 20.59 -10.01 -0.68
N ALA A 127 20.64 -9.61 -1.95
CA ALA A 127 21.05 -8.26 -2.34
C ALA A 127 19.87 -7.30 -2.21
N VAL A 128 20.14 -6.07 -1.77
CA VAL A 128 19.17 -4.97 -1.66
C VAL A 128 19.63 -3.83 -2.54
#